data_AF-A0A2H9N2M4-F1
#
_entry.id   AF-A0A2H9N2M4-F1
#
_cell.length_a   1.000
_cell.length_b   1.000
_cell.length_c   1.000
_cell.angle_alpha   90.00
_cell.angle_beta   90.00
_cell.angle_gamma   90.00
#
_symmetry.space_group_name_H-M   'P 1'
#
loop_
_entity.id
_entity.type
_entity.pdbx_description
1 polymer ?
#
loop_
_entity_poly.entity_id
_entity_poly.type
_entity_poly.pdbx_seq_one_letter_code
_entity_poly.pdbx_strand_id
1 'polypeptide(L)'
;MILREIVLGQTEDSKREAVQKNLGQQVILNDDHEEWCHGVLLTERYDNEVYQMKVADGRGQRQLHYHDLNQLLVIANYPEYRRPEID
;
A
#
# COMPACT_ATOMS: atom_id res chain seq x y z
N MET A 1 -12.53 8.50 -8.92
CA MET A 1 -11.62 7.75 -8.03
C MET A 1 -11.07 8.75 -7.05
N ILE A 2 -11.23 8.52 -5.75
CA ILE A 2 -10.67 9.44 -4.75
C ILE A 2 -9.39 8.81 -4.23
N LEU A 3 -8.27 9.47 -4.48
CA LEU A 3 -6.99 9.08 -3.90
C LEU A 3 -6.80 9.82 -2.57
N ARG A 4 -6.40 9.08 -1.53
CA ARG A 4 -6.09 9.63 -0.22
C ARG A 4 -4.66 9.25 0.15
N GLU A 5 -3.84 10.24 0.44
CA GLU A 5 -2.49 10.02 0.95
C GLU A 5 -2.52 9.36 2.33
N ILE A 6 -1.66 8.37 2.55
CA ILE A 6 -1.38 7.85 3.89
C ILE A 6 -0.35 8.77 4.54
N VAL A 7 -0.82 9.63 5.43
CA VAL A 7 0.06 10.52 6.19
C VAL A 7 0.82 9.72 7.24
N LEU A 8 2.12 9.55 7.02
CA LEU A 8 3.03 8.93 7.98
C LEU A 8 3.36 9.90 9.11
N GLY A 9 3.20 9.45 10.35
CA GLY A 9 3.64 10.23 11.52
C GLY A 9 5.16 10.31 11.64
N GLN A 10 5.66 11.16 12.54
CA GLN A 10 7.10 11.32 12.76
C GLN A 10 7.73 10.15 13.52
N THR A 11 6.97 9.46 14.37
CA THR A 11 7.44 8.32 15.17
C THR A 11 7.16 6.99 14.46
N GLU A 12 7.96 5.96 14.74
CA GLU A 12 7.74 4.61 14.21
C GLU A 12 6.36 4.06 14.56
N ASP A 13 5.89 4.26 15.78
CA ASP A 13 4.56 3.79 16.19
C ASP A 13 3.45 4.49 15.41
N SER A 14 3.55 5.81 15.17
CA SER A 14 2.56 6.51 14.35
C SER A 14 2.61 6.09 12.88
N LYS A 15 3.79 5.81 12.33
CA LYS A 15 3.93 5.24 10.98
C LYS A 15 3.26 3.87 10.91
N ARG A 16 3.51 3.02 11.89
CA ARG A 16 2.92 1.69 12.00
C ARG A 16 1.40 1.75 12.06
N GLU A 17 0.85 2.58 12.94
CA GLU A 17 -0.61 2.78 13.02
C GLU A 17 -1.21 3.28 11.71
N ALA A 18 -0.54 4.21 11.03
CA ALA A 18 -1.00 4.74 9.75
C ALA A 18 -1.11 3.63 8.71
N VAL A 19 -0.11 2.76 8.59
CA VAL A 19 -0.15 1.63 7.63
C VAL A 19 -1.18 0.58 8.06
N GLN A 20 -1.22 0.23 9.35
CA GLN A 20 -2.15 -0.76 9.90
C GLN A 20 -3.62 -0.42 9.64
N LYS A 21 -3.99 0.87 9.73
CA LYS A 21 -5.34 1.36 9.44
C LYS A 21 -5.75 1.20 7.96
N ASN A 22 -4.80 0.93 7.06
CA ASN A 22 -5.03 0.79 5.63
C ASN A 22 -4.68 -0.61 5.09
N LEU A 23 -4.41 -1.60 5.96
CA LEU A 23 -4.22 -2.99 5.53
C LEU A 23 -5.49 -3.53 4.85
N GLY A 24 -5.31 -4.35 3.83
CA GLY A 24 -6.38 -4.90 2.99
C GLY A 24 -7.00 -3.89 2.02
N GLN A 25 -6.54 -2.64 2.02
CA GLN A 25 -7.03 -1.62 1.09
C GLN A 25 -6.24 -1.62 -0.21
N GLN A 26 -6.91 -1.18 -1.27
CA GLN A 26 -6.29 -0.95 -2.56
C GLN A 26 -5.46 0.32 -2.50
N VAL A 27 -4.24 0.24 -2.99
CA VAL A 27 -3.26 1.32 -2.95
C VAL A 27 -2.61 1.50 -4.30
N ILE A 28 -2.13 2.72 -4.54
CA ILE A 28 -1.23 3.05 -5.64
C ILE A 28 0.08 3.51 -5.03
N LEU A 29 1.17 3.00 -5.56
CA LEU A 29 2.54 3.31 -5.17
C LEU A 29 3.32 3.74 -6.42
N ASN A 30 4.16 4.74 -6.31
CA ASN A 30 5.19 5.02 -7.30
C ASN A 30 6.42 4.14 -7.00
N ASP A 31 6.81 3.29 -7.95
CA ASP A 31 7.88 2.33 -7.76
C ASP A 31 9.27 2.91 -8.08
N ASP A 32 10.34 2.14 -7.83
CA ASP A 32 11.72 2.58 -8.07
C ASP A 32 12.04 2.87 -9.54
N HIS A 33 11.16 2.46 -10.47
CA HIS A 33 11.26 2.73 -11.89
C HIS A 33 10.46 3.98 -12.30
N GLU A 34 9.99 4.76 -11.32
CA GLU A 34 9.11 5.92 -11.50
C GLU A 34 7.75 5.56 -12.11
N GLU A 35 7.33 4.28 -12.00
CA GLU A 35 6.04 3.81 -12.50
C GLU A 35 5.00 3.73 -11.37
N TRP A 36 3.79 4.22 -11.66
CA TRP A 36 2.66 4.03 -10.75
C TRP A 36 2.09 2.62 -10.89
N CYS A 37 2.15 1.87 -9.80
CA CYS A 37 1.62 0.53 -9.71
C CYS A 37 0.40 0.48 -8.77
N HIS A 38 -0.58 -0.36 -9.11
CA HIS A 38 -1.77 -0.61 -8.31
C HIS A 38 -1.65 -1.96 -7.61
N GLY A 39 -2.07 -2.02 -6.36
CA GLY A 39 -2.03 -3.25 -5.58
C GLY A 39 -2.92 -3.22 -4.36
N VAL A 40 -2.76 -4.24 -3.52
CA VAL A 40 -3.43 -4.36 -2.21
C VAL A 40 -2.37 -4.48 -1.12
N LEU A 41 -2.45 -3.63 -0.10
CA LEU A 41 -1.68 -3.80 1.13
C LEU A 41 -2.11 -5.11 1.82
N LEU A 42 -1.20 -6.04 2.00
CA LEU A 42 -1.50 -7.34 2.60
C LEU A 42 -1.63 -7.21 4.13
N THR A 43 -2.53 -8.00 4.70
CA THR A 43 -2.72 -8.06 6.17
C THR A 43 -1.59 -8.82 6.87
N GLU A 44 -0.86 -9.64 6.12
CA GLU A 44 0.32 -10.33 6.60
C GLU A 44 1.51 -9.37 6.61
N ARG A 45 2.04 -9.08 7.80
CA ARG A 45 3.27 -8.33 7.97
C ARG A 45 4.46 -9.28 7.94
N TYR A 46 5.56 -8.85 7.32
CA TYR A 46 6.78 -9.64 7.29
C TYR A 46 7.62 -9.42 8.56
N ASP A 47 7.70 -8.16 9.02
CA ASP A 47 8.33 -7.76 10.29
C ASP A 47 7.71 -6.42 10.80
N ASN A 48 8.25 -5.83 11.88
CA ASN A 48 7.77 -4.59 12.50
C ASN A 48 7.89 -3.34 11.60
N GLU A 49 8.72 -3.40 10.55
CA GLU A 49 9.02 -2.28 9.66
C GLU A 49 8.83 -2.59 8.18
N VAL A 50 8.47 -3.83 7.86
CA VAL A 50 8.33 -4.31 6.48
C VAL A 50 6.90 -4.77 6.25
N TYR A 51 6.22 -4.07 5.35
CA TYR A 51 4.87 -4.39 4.91
C TYR A 51 4.93 -5.08 3.56
N GLN A 52 3.83 -5.74 3.18
CA GLN A 52 3.73 -6.37 1.88
C GLN A 52 2.57 -5.79 1.09
N MET A 53 2.77 -5.70 -0.22
CA MET A 53 1.73 -5.38 -1.18
C MET A 53 1.73 -6.44 -2.27
N LYS A 54 0.56 -6.88 -2.72
CA LYS A 54 0.46 -7.63 -3.97
C LYS A 54 0.10 -6.69 -5.11
N VAL A 55 0.95 -6.66 -6.14
CA VAL A 55 0.78 -5.83 -7.33
C VAL A 55 -0.22 -6.49 -8.29
N ALA A 56 -1.14 -5.71 -8.85
CA ALA A 56 -2.23 -6.18 -9.68
C ALA A 56 -1.80 -6.61 -11.09
N ASP A 57 -0.66 -6.12 -11.58
CA ASP A 57 -0.17 -6.33 -12.94
C ASP A 57 0.64 -7.64 -13.12
N GLY A 58 0.60 -8.52 -12.13
CA GLY A 58 1.29 -9.81 -12.17
C GLY A 58 2.76 -9.75 -11.74
N ARG A 59 3.30 -8.59 -11.34
CA ARG A 59 4.65 -8.49 -10.75
C ARG A 59 4.81 -9.22 -9.40
N GLY A 60 3.71 -9.72 -8.82
CA GLY A 60 3.73 -10.55 -7.62
C GLY A 60 3.62 -9.76 -6.31
N GLN A 61 4.32 -10.22 -5.27
CA GLN A 61 4.38 -9.52 -3.98
C GLN A 61 5.62 -8.64 -3.87
N ARG A 62 5.45 -7.46 -3.30
CA ARG A 62 6.51 -6.48 -3.04
C ARG A 62 6.59 -6.19 -1.55
N GLN A 63 7.80 -6.10 -1.03
CA GLN A 63 8.08 -5.59 0.30
C GLN A 63 8.13 -4.06 0.26
N LEU A 64 7.49 -3.42 1.24
CA LEU A 64 7.42 -1.97 1.38
C LEU A 64 8.05 -1.56 2.71
N HIS A 65 9.00 -0.65 2.64
CA HIS A 65 9.60 0.03 3.77
C HIS A 65 8.97 1.41 3.97
N TYR A 66 9.21 2.05 5.11
CA TYR A 66 8.65 3.38 5.39
C TYR A 66 9.01 4.46 4.36
N HIS A 67 10.14 4.34 3.66
CA HIS A 67 10.50 5.30 2.60
C HIS A 67 9.61 5.13 1.36
N ASP A 68 9.24 3.90 1.00
CA ASP A 68 8.28 3.61 -0.08
C ASP A 68 6.88 4.13 0.26
N LEU A 69 6.53 4.10 1.55
CA LEU A 69 5.22 4.49 2.05
C LEU A 69 4.96 6.00 2.00
N ASN A 70 6.00 6.84 1.83
CA ASN A 70 5.85 8.29 1.71
C ASN A 70 5.04 8.72 0.48
N GLN A 71 4.87 7.85 -0.52
CA GLN A 71 4.08 8.13 -1.72
C GLN A 71 2.92 7.15 -1.89
N LEU A 72 2.49 6.51 -0.79
CA LEU A 72 1.41 5.54 -0.82
C LEU A 72 0.03 6.22 -0.79
N LEU A 73 -0.74 6.00 -1.84
CA LEU A 73 -2.09 6.55 -2.00
C LEU A 73 -3.12 5.43 -1.87
N VAL A 74 -4.08 5.58 -0.96
CA VAL A 74 -5.23 4.68 -0.84
C VAL A 74 -6.30 5.07 -1.85
N ILE A 75 -6.83 4.07 -2.55
CA ILE A 75 -8.01 4.25 -3.39
C ILE A 75 -9.24 4.22 -2.49
N ALA A 76 -9.77 5.40 -2.16
CA ALA A 76 -10.95 5.58 -1.35
C ALA A 76 -12.24 5.68 -2.20
N ASN A 77 -13.34 5.21 -1.61
CA ASN A 77 -14.71 5.43 -2.09
C ASN A 77 -14.99 4.92 -3.51
N TYR A 78 -14.59 3.68 -3.81
CA TYR A 78 -14.76 3.07 -5.12
C TYR A 78 -15.42 1.67 -5.06
N PRO A 79 -16.76 1.58 -5.15
CA PRO A 79 -17.48 0.30 -5.13
C PRO A 79 -17.27 -0.56 -6.39
N GLU A 80 -16.84 0.04 -7.52
CA GLU A 80 -16.74 -0.63 -8.82
C GLU A 80 -15.32 -1.05 -9.23
N TYR A 81 -14.28 -0.65 -8.48
CA TYR A 81 -12.91 -1.10 -8.77
C TYR A 81 -12.74 -2.53 -8.26
N ARG A 82 -12.72 -3.50 -9.17
CA ARG A 82 -12.42 -4.88 -8.82
C ARG A 82 -11.10 -4.92 -8.06
N ARG A 83 -11.11 -5.56 -6.88
CA ARG A 83 -9.85 -5.89 -6.22
C ARG A 83 -9.02 -6.71 -7.21
N PRO A 84 -7.71 -6.48 -7.29
CA PRO A 84 -6.82 -7.34 -8.07
C PRO A 84 -7.13 -8.79 -7.75
N GLU A 85 -7.18 -9.66 -8.76
CA GLU A 85 -7.32 -11.09 -8.53
C GLU A 85 -6.05 -11.56 -7.82
N ILE A 86 -6.18 -11.83 -6.51
CA ILE A 86 -5.10 -12.32 -5.68
C ILE A 86 -5.12 -13.84 -5.81
N ASP A 87 -4.46 -14.39 -6.83
CA ASP A 87 -4.18 -15.84 -6.94
C ASP A 87 -3.25 -16.38 -5.85
#